data_AF-K7GBL0-F1
#
_entry.id   AF-K7GBL0-F1
#
_cell.length_a   1.000
_cell.length_b   1.000
_cell.length_c   1.000
_cell.angle_alpha   90.00
_cell.angle_beta   90.00
_cell.angle_gamma   90.00
#
_symmetry.space_group_name_H-M   'P 1'
#
loop_
_entity.id
_entity.type
_entity.pdbx_description
1 polymer ?
#
loop_
_entity_poly.entity_id
_entity_poly.type
_entity_poly.pdbx_seq_one_letter_code
_entity_poly.pdbx_strand_id
1 'polypeptide(L)'
;MNEPLVDAEGFPRADVDIYQVRTARHNIICLQNDHKVLMLQVEKALHQLHAREKEKRAKDEAEAQAEAMNQDQSLPQPFARVNAVTPGSPASISGLQVDDEIIAFGSVDTHNFQSLQNIATVVQHSEGKPLSVTVIRNGKKLHLGLTPKCWAGKGLLGCNILPLQR
;
A
#
# COMPACT_ATOMS: atom_id res chain seq x y z
N MET A 1 -12.98 51.53 25.99
CA MET A 1 -11.68 52.18 26.34
C MET A 1 -11.30 53.37 25.44
N ASN A 2 -12.20 53.93 24.63
CA ASN A 2 -11.84 54.97 23.64
C ASN A 2 -12.44 56.35 23.94
N GLU A 3 -13.02 56.54 25.12
CA GLU A 3 -13.63 57.82 25.49
C GLU A 3 -12.56 58.89 25.72
N PRO A 4 -12.81 60.14 25.28
CA PRO A 4 -11.87 61.23 25.48
C PRO A 4 -11.67 61.52 26.98
N LEU A 5 -10.41 61.77 27.38
CA LEU A 5 -10.03 62.09 28.77
C LEU A 5 -10.11 63.60 29.07
N VAL A 6 -10.67 64.36 28.14
CA VAL A 6 -10.91 65.79 28.23
C VAL A 6 -12.41 66.06 28.20
N ASP A 7 -12.82 67.18 28.80
CA ASP A 7 -14.17 67.70 28.72
C ASP A 7 -14.42 68.44 27.38
N ALA A 8 -15.59 69.06 27.25
CA ALA A 8 -15.97 69.80 26.05
C ALA A 8 -15.19 71.12 25.86
N GLU A 9 -14.58 71.65 26.93
CA GLU A 9 -13.79 72.88 26.92
C GLU A 9 -12.29 72.61 26.69
N GLY A 10 -11.88 71.35 26.72
CA GLY A 10 -10.51 70.90 26.46
C GLY A 10 -9.66 70.70 27.73
N PHE A 11 -10.28 70.77 28.92
CA PHE A 11 -9.59 70.56 30.19
C PHE A 11 -9.63 69.09 30.62
N PRO A 12 -8.65 68.65 31.44
CA PRO A 12 -8.62 67.31 31.99
C PRO A 12 -9.87 67.06 32.86
N ARG A 13 -10.58 65.95 32.59
CA ARG A 13 -11.77 65.54 33.34
C ARG A 13 -11.50 65.38 34.84
N ALA A 14 -12.26 66.09 35.66
CA ALA A 14 -12.12 66.07 37.12
C ALA A 14 -12.77 64.86 37.80
N ASP A 15 -13.67 64.16 37.10
CA ASP A 15 -14.42 62.99 37.57
C ASP A 15 -13.61 61.68 37.50
N VAL A 16 -12.42 61.70 36.90
CA VAL A 16 -11.64 60.49 36.60
C VAL A 16 -10.16 60.70 36.90
N ASP A 17 -9.48 59.67 37.44
CA ASP A 17 -8.02 59.65 37.52
C ASP A 17 -7.41 59.37 36.13
N ILE A 18 -7.06 60.45 35.44
CA ILE A 18 -6.54 60.42 34.07
C ILE A 18 -5.20 59.68 33.98
N TYR A 19 -4.37 59.75 35.02
CA TYR A 19 -3.06 59.09 35.03
C TYR A 19 -3.22 57.56 35.09
N GLN A 20 -4.07 57.08 36.00
CA GLN A 20 -4.38 55.65 36.11
C GLN A 20 -5.06 55.14 34.86
N VAL A 21 -6.02 55.91 34.31
CA VAL A 21 -6.73 55.51 33.08
C VAL A 21 -5.79 55.47 31.88
N ARG A 22 -4.85 56.41 31.73
CA ARG A 22 -3.84 56.35 30.66
C ARG A 22 -2.95 55.12 30.79
N THR A 23 -2.48 54.83 31.99
CA THR A 23 -1.61 53.67 32.26
C THR A 23 -2.35 52.37 31.98
N ALA A 24 -3.58 52.23 32.48
CA ALA A 24 -4.41 51.06 32.24
C ALA A 24 -4.75 50.88 30.75
N ARG A 25 -5.10 51.95 30.03
CA ARG A 25 -5.35 51.89 28.58
C ARG A 25 -4.12 51.45 27.81
N HIS A 26 -2.95 52.02 28.12
CA HIS A 26 -1.70 51.63 27.49
C HIS A 26 -1.44 50.13 27.67
N ASN A 27 -1.53 49.64 28.91
CA ASN A 27 -1.30 48.23 29.22
C ASN A 27 -2.28 47.30 28.48
N ILE A 28 -3.57 47.66 28.44
CA ILE A 28 -4.58 46.88 27.72
C ILE A 28 -4.28 46.86 26.22
N ILE A 29 -3.89 47.99 25.63
CA ILE A 29 -3.55 48.05 24.20
C ILE A 29 -2.34 47.16 23.90
N CYS A 30 -1.30 47.22 24.73
CA CYS A 30 -0.12 46.34 24.60
C CYS A 30 -0.54 44.86 24.68
N LEU A 31 -1.29 44.47 25.71
CA LEU A 31 -1.77 43.10 25.86
C LEU A 31 -2.66 42.64 24.68
N GLN A 32 -3.52 43.51 24.17
CA GLN A 32 -4.36 43.19 23.02
C GLN A 32 -3.55 43.02 21.74
N ASN A 33 -2.51 43.84 21.55
CA ASN A 33 -1.61 43.70 20.42
C ASN A 33 -0.79 42.41 20.52
N ASP A 34 -0.22 42.13 21.70
CA ASP A 34 0.54 40.91 21.95
C ASP A 34 -0.33 39.67 21.74
N HIS A 35 -1.56 39.68 22.24
CA HIS A 35 -2.51 38.60 22.02
C HIS A 35 -2.82 38.38 20.53
N LYS A 36 -3.05 39.47 19.76
CA LYS A 36 -3.24 39.37 18.30
C LYS A 36 -2.02 38.76 17.61
N VAL A 37 -0.81 39.17 18.00
CA VAL A 37 0.45 38.64 17.46
C VAL A 37 0.59 37.14 17.78
N LEU A 38 0.34 36.73 19.03
CA LEU A 38 0.41 35.33 19.46
C LEU A 38 -0.61 34.47 18.72
N MET A 39 -1.85 34.93 18.57
CA MET A 39 -2.89 34.18 17.84
C MET A 39 -2.49 33.94 16.38
N LEU A 40 -1.93 34.96 15.70
CA LEU A 40 -1.43 34.80 14.33
C LEU A 40 -0.27 33.81 14.24
N GLN A 41 0.61 33.78 15.23
CA GLN A 41 1.70 32.79 15.29
C GLN A 41 1.19 31.37 15.46
N VAL A 42 0.19 31.17 16.34
CA VAL A 42 -0.45 29.86 16.56
C VAL A 42 -1.13 29.37 15.28
N GLU A 43 -1.89 30.23 14.61
CA GLU A 43 -2.53 29.91 13.33
C GLU A 43 -1.51 29.45 12.28
N LYS A 44 -0.42 30.22 12.13
CA LYS A 44 0.65 29.89 11.18
C LYS A 44 1.32 28.56 11.51
N ALA A 45 1.59 28.28 12.79
CA ALA A 45 2.21 27.03 13.22
C ALA A 45 1.31 25.82 12.92
N LEU A 46 0.00 25.96 13.14
CA LEU A 46 -0.97 24.90 12.86
C LEU A 46 -1.04 24.57 11.36
N HIS A 47 -1.11 25.59 10.50
CA HIS A 47 -1.07 25.40 9.05
C HIS A 47 0.23 24.72 8.59
N GLN A 48 1.37 25.07 9.16
CA GLN A 48 2.65 24.44 8.84
C GLN A 48 2.70 22.97 9.24
N LEU A 49 2.15 22.61 10.41
CA LEU A 49 2.10 21.23 10.88
C LEU A 49 1.24 20.38 9.92
N HIS A 50 0.03 20.84 9.60
CA HIS A 50 -0.84 20.11 8.68
C HIS A 50 -0.31 20.03 7.25
N ALA A 51 0.36 21.08 6.76
CA ALA A 51 1.01 21.03 5.44
C ALA A 51 2.11 19.95 5.42
N ARG A 52 2.96 19.90 6.45
CA ARG A 52 4.01 18.86 6.59
C ARG A 52 3.42 17.46 6.73
N GLU A 53 2.37 17.28 7.51
CA GLU A 53 1.70 15.98 7.64
C GLU A 53 1.06 15.53 6.33
N LYS A 54 0.45 16.45 5.57
CA LYS A 54 -0.12 16.15 4.26
C LYS A 54 0.96 15.78 3.24
N GLU A 55 2.07 16.50 3.20
CA GLU A 55 3.22 16.18 2.35
C GLU A 55 3.83 14.82 2.72
N LYS A 56 4.03 14.58 4.02
CA LYS A 56 4.54 13.29 4.52
C LYS A 56 3.59 12.16 4.14
N ARG A 57 2.29 12.32 4.39
CA ARG A 57 1.27 11.31 4.03
C ARG A 57 1.22 11.06 2.52
N ALA A 58 1.31 12.10 1.70
CA ALA A 58 1.36 11.95 0.25
C ALA A 58 2.63 11.21 -0.21
N LYS A 59 3.77 11.48 0.45
CA LYS A 59 5.03 10.79 0.21
C LYS A 59 4.97 9.32 0.64
N ASP A 60 4.45 9.04 1.83
CA ASP A 60 4.26 7.68 2.34
C ASP A 60 3.28 6.89 1.44
N GLU A 61 2.20 7.52 0.95
CA GLU A 61 1.26 6.92 0.00
C GLU A 61 1.91 6.66 -1.38
N ALA A 62 2.76 7.57 -1.87
CA ALA A 62 3.51 7.38 -3.11
C ALA A 62 4.61 6.31 -2.98
N GLU A 63 5.30 6.24 -1.85
CA GLU A 63 6.28 5.21 -1.53
C GLU A 63 5.60 3.84 -1.40
N ALA A 64 4.46 3.74 -0.72
CA ALA A 64 3.68 2.51 -0.65
C ALA A 64 3.14 2.05 -2.02
N GLN A 65 2.74 2.98 -2.90
CA GLN A 65 2.35 2.65 -4.27
C GLN A 65 3.55 2.19 -5.11
N ALA A 66 4.72 2.82 -4.95
CA ALA A 66 5.94 2.42 -5.63
C ALA A 66 6.46 1.07 -5.14
N GLU A 67 6.35 0.77 -3.84
CA GLU A 67 6.66 -0.54 -3.25
C GLU A 67 5.68 -1.62 -3.70
N ALA A 68 4.38 -1.32 -3.77
CA ALA A 68 3.38 -2.25 -4.31
C ALA A 68 3.63 -2.54 -5.80
N MET A 69 4.06 -1.55 -6.59
CA MET A 69 4.46 -1.75 -7.99
C MET A 69 5.80 -2.50 -8.13
N ASN A 70 6.71 -2.40 -7.15
CA ASN A 70 7.98 -3.14 -7.15
C ASN A 70 7.82 -4.60 -6.70
N GLN A 71 6.87 -4.91 -5.81
CA GLN A 71 6.58 -6.30 -5.41
C GLN A 71 6.09 -7.17 -6.59
N ASP A 72 5.55 -6.56 -7.65
CA ASP A 72 5.21 -7.24 -8.90
C ASP A 72 6.41 -7.42 -9.86
N GLN A 73 7.55 -6.76 -9.62
CA GLN A 73 8.73 -6.82 -10.52
C GLN A 73 9.78 -7.87 -10.14
N SER A 74 9.83 -8.36 -8.90
CA SER A 74 10.65 -9.52 -8.57
C SER A 74 9.85 -10.81 -8.85
N LEU A 75 9.89 -11.28 -10.10
CA LEU A 75 9.33 -12.59 -10.43
C LEU A 75 9.96 -13.66 -9.52
N PRO A 76 9.15 -14.42 -8.75
CA PRO A 76 9.67 -15.49 -7.89
C PRO A 76 10.47 -16.50 -8.72
N GLN A 77 11.56 -17.03 -8.16
CA GLN A 77 12.34 -18.06 -8.86
C GLN A 77 11.48 -19.31 -9.08
N PRO A 78 11.30 -19.78 -10.32
CA PRO A 78 10.54 -20.99 -10.60
C PRO A 78 11.30 -22.23 -10.12
N PHE A 79 10.55 -23.21 -9.58
CA PHE A 79 11.13 -24.46 -9.07
C PHE A 79 11.00 -25.63 -10.06
N ALA A 80 10.15 -25.50 -11.07
CA ALA A 80 9.92 -26.53 -12.08
C ALA A 80 9.55 -25.92 -13.43
N ARG A 81 9.75 -26.68 -14.51
CA ARG A 81 9.37 -26.29 -15.87
C ARG A 81 8.57 -27.39 -16.55
N VAL A 82 7.59 -27.00 -17.35
CA VAL A 82 6.80 -27.91 -18.18
C VAL A 82 7.58 -28.28 -19.43
N ASN A 83 7.93 -29.55 -19.58
CA ASN A 83 8.69 -30.04 -20.73
C ASN A 83 7.80 -30.53 -21.88
N ALA A 84 6.62 -31.06 -21.57
CA ALA A 84 5.68 -31.53 -22.58
C ALA A 84 4.24 -31.47 -22.05
N VAL A 85 3.29 -31.19 -22.93
CA VAL A 85 1.85 -31.22 -22.64
C VAL A 85 1.16 -32.03 -23.71
N THR A 86 0.36 -33.02 -23.32
CA THR A 86 -0.38 -33.85 -24.27
C THR A 86 -1.65 -33.13 -24.72
N PRO A 87 -1.94 -33.04 -26.03
CA PRO A 87 -3.18 -32.44 -26.52
C PRO A 87 -4.43 -33.14 -25.94
N GLY A 88 -5.45 -32.36 -25.57
CA GLY A 88 -6.68 -32.89 -24.99
C GLY A 88 -6.56 -33.41 -23.54
N SER A 89 -5.38 -33.27 -22.93
CA SER A 89 -5.18 -33.57 -21.50
C SER A 89 -5.76 -32.49 -20.59
N PRO A 90 -6.02 -32.79 -19.30
CA PRO A 90 -6.43 -31.79 -18.33
C PRO A 90 -5.49 -30.58 -18.25
N ALA A 91 -4.17 -30.79 -18.34
CA ALA A 91 -3.18 -29.70 -18.36
C ALA A 91 -3.34 -28.80 -19.61
N SER A 92 -3.54 -29.41 -20.79
CA SER A 92 -3.78 -28.67 -22.04
C SER A 92 -5.06 -27.84 -21.99
N ILE A 93 -6.16 -28.43 -21.51
CA ILE A 93 -7.46 -27.75 -21.37
C ILE A 93 -7.37 -26.58 -20.37
N SER A 94 -6.55 -26.72 -19.34
CA SER A 94 -6.31 -25.68 -18.33
C SER A 94 -5.39 -24.55 -18.82
N GLY A 95 -4.90 -24.63 -20.06
CA GLY A 95 -4.07 -23.60 -20.67
C GLY A 95 -2.58 -23.68 -20.35
N LEU A 96 -2.11 -24.80 -19.78
CA LEU A 96 -0.69 -25.05 -19.52
C LEU A 96 0.04 -25.30 -20.85
N GLN A 97 1.22 -24.72 -21.03
CA GLN A 97 2.02 -24.81 -22.25
C GLN A 97 3.41 -25.35 -21.96
N VAL A 98 4.09 -25.81 -23.01
CA VAL A 98 5.51 -26.17 -22.95
C VAL A 98 6.33 -24.92 -22.63
N ASP A 99 7.40 -25.08 -21.86
CA ASP A 99 8.28 -24.03 -21.35
C ASP A 99 7.67 -23.11 -20.28
N ASP A 100 6.47 -23.40 -19.79
CA ASP A 100 5.94 -22.73 -18.61
C ASP A 100 6.80 -23.01 -17.39
N GLU A 101 7.23 -21.95 -16.72
CA GLU A 101 8.01 -22.00 -15.49
C GLU A 101 7.08 -21.91 -14.28
N ILE A 102 7.00 -22.97 -13.48
CA ILE A 102 6.07 -23.07 -12.36
C ILE A 102 6.68 -22.42 -11.11
N ILE A 103 5.95 -21.46 -10.55
CA ILE A 103 6.30 -20.78 -9.28
C ILE A 103 5.38 -21.22 -8.13
N ALA A 104 4.17 -21.69 -8.42
CA ALA A 104 3.28 -22.26 -7.41
C ALA A 104 2.35 -23.31 -8.04
N PHE A 105 2.08 -24.38 -7.31
CA PHE A 105 1.21 -25.48 -7.72
C PHE A 105 0.33 -25.92 -6.54
N GLY A 106 -0.89 -25.41 -6.47
CA GLY A 106 -1.82 -25.66 -5.36
C GLY A 106 -1.23 -25.18 -4.03
N SER A 107 -1.00 -26.11 -3.10
CA SER A 107 -0.35 -25.84 -1.82
C SER A 107 1.18 -25.86 -1.88
N VAL A 108 1.79 -26.22 -3.02
CA VAL A 108 3.23 -26.27 -3.20
C VAL A 108 3.72 -24.94 -3.77
N ASP A 109 4.73 -24.34 -3.15
CA ASP A 109 5.35 -23.08 -3.53
C ASP A 109 6.88 -23.22 -3.59
N THR A 110 7.57 -22.14 -3.93
CA THR A 110 9.04 -22.10 -4.01
C THR A 110 9.73 -22.41 -2.67
N HIS A 111 9.06 -22.23 -1.54
CA HIS A 111 9.64 -22.41 -0.21
C HIS A 111 9.50 -23.85 0.30
N ASN A 112 8.42 -24.54 -0.08
CA ASN A 112 8.11 -25.90 0.40
C ASN A 112 8.38 -27.00 -0.64
N PHE A 113 8.75 -26.63 -1.87
CA PHE A 113 9.09 -27.59 -2.91
C PHE A 113 10.40 -28.32 -2.59
N GLN A 114 10.30 -29.62 -2.30
CA GLN A 114 11.46 -30.50 -2.08
C GLN A 114 11.69 -31.44 -3.26
N SER A 115 10.60 -31.99 -3.82
CA SER A 115 10.68 -32.91 -4.95
C SER A 115 9.37 -32.90 -5.74
N LEU A 116 9.42 -33.45 -6.97
CA LEU A 116 8.23 -33.65 -7.81
C LEU A 116 7.15 -34.54 -7.14
N GLN A 117 7.50 -35.33 -6.12
CA GLN A 117 6.52 -36.13 -5.38
C GLN A 117 5.49 -35.23 -4.70
N ASN A 118 5.88 -34.05 -4.19
CA ASN A 118 4.96 -33.12 -3.55
C ASN A 118 3.84 -32.69 -4.51
N ILE A 119 4.20 -32.41 -5.77
CA ILE A 119 3.24 -32.08 -6.83
C ILE A 119 2.31 -33.28 -7.06
N ALA A 120 2.87 -34.47 -7.24
CA ALA A 120 2.09 -35.68 -7.47
C ALA A 120 1.09 -35.95 -6.33
N THR A 121 1.50 -35.75 -5.07
CA THR A 121 0.65 -35.88 -3.89
C THR A 121 -0.48 -34.87 -3.90
N VAL A 122 -0.22 -33.59 -4.20
CA VAL A 122 -1.27 -32.55 -4.28
C VAL A 122 -2.30 -32.87 -5.38
N VAL A 123 -1.82 -33.33 -6.53
CA VAL A 123 -2.66 -33.72 -7.67
C VAL A 123 -3.57 -34.89 -7.32
N GLN A 124 -3.05 -35.92 -6.64
CA GLN A 124 -3.83 -37.09 -6.23
C GLN A 124 -4.92 -36.72 -5.21
N HIS A 125 -4.59 -35.89 -4.21
CA HIS A 125 -5.57 -35.46 -3.20
C HIS A 125 -6.62 -34.47 -3.74
N SER A 126 -6.34 -33.85 -4.88
CA SER A 126 -7.22 -32.85 -5.50
C SER A 126 -7.88 -33.36 -6.78
N GLU A 127 -7.98 -34.68 -6.95
CA GLU A 127 -8.70 -35.26 -8.09
C GLU A 127 -10.15 -34.75 -8.13
N GLY A 128 -10.55 -34.26 -9.30
CA GLY A 128 -11.86 -33.66 -9.56
C GLY A 128 -12.05 -32.22 -9.05
N LYS A 129 -11.05 -31.64 -8.37
CA LYS A 129 -11.13 -30.27 -7.82
C LYS A 129 -10.17 -29.32 -8.55
N PRO A 130 -10.56 -28.05 -8.77
CA PRO A 130 -9.67 -27.07 -9.37
C PRO A 130 -8.50 -26.72 -8.43
N LEU A 131 -7.28 -26.81 -8.95
CA LEU A 131 -6.04 -26.37 -8.33
C LEU A 131 -5.58 -25.07 -8.98
N SER A 132 -5.19 -24.10 -8.16
CA SER A 132 -4.52 -22.89 -8.65
C SER A 132 -3.07 -23.19 -8.97
N VAL A 133 -2.63 -22.91 -10.20
CA VAL A 133 -1.25 -23.05 -10.64
C VAL A 133 -0.78 -21.70 -11.14
N THR A 134 0.36 -21.24 -10.66
CA THR A 134 0.94 -19.98 -11.09
C THR A 134 2.23 -20.26 -11.85
N VAL A 135 2.30 -19.74 -13.08
CA VAL A 135 3.42 -19.95 -13.99
C VAL A 135 3.97 -18.62 -14.50
N ILE A 136 5.22 -18.62 -14.93
CA ILE A 136 5.84 -17.54 -15.69
C ILE A 136 5.91 -17.99 -17.15
N ARG A 137 5.30 -17.19 -18.03
CA ARG A 137 5.35 -17.38 -19.48
C ARG A 137 5.77 -16.07 -20.13
N ASN A 138 6.84 -16.08 -20.92
CA ASN A 138 7.39 -14.89 -21.57
C ASN A 138 7.67 -13.74 -20.58
N GLY A 139 8.17 -14.07 -19.37
CA GLY A 139 8.46 -13.08 -18.33
C GLY A 139 7.21 -12.46 -17.67
N LYS A 140 6.01 -13.02 -17.88
CA LYS A 140 4.77 -12.58 -17.23
C LYS A 140 4.24 -13.67 -16.33
N LYS A 141 3.74 -13.29 -15.15
CA LYS A 141 3.07 -14.18 -14.21
C LYS A 141 1.63 -14.44 -14.67
N LEU A 142 1.27 -15.71 -14.84
CA LEU A 142 -0.07 -16.16 -15.22
C LEU A 142 -0.63 -17.09 -14.14
N HIS A 143 -1.91 -16.91 -13.81
CA HIS A 143 -2.66 -17.78 -12.91
C HIS A 143 -3.59 -18.67 -13.74
N LEU A 144 -3.45 -19.99 -13.57
CA LEU A 144 -4.19 -21.02 -14.30
C LEU A 144 -4.97 -21.90 -13.31
N GLY A 145 -6.18 -22.31 -13.68
CA GLY A 145 -7.01 -23.24 -12.92
C GLY A 145 -6.90 -24.65 -13.50
N LEU A 146 -6.12 -25.51 -12.86
CA LEU A 146 -5.87 -26.87 -13.33
C LEU A 146 -6.70 -27.88 -12.55
N THR A 147 -7.52 -28.68 -13.22
CA THR A 147 -8.37 -29.68 -12.56
C THR A 147 -7.86 -31.09 -12.89
N PRO A 148 -7.24 -31.82 -11.94
CA PRO A 148 -6.81 -33.19 -12.17
C PRO A 148 -8.01 -34.11 -12.38
N LYS A 149 -7.97 -34.95 -13.42
CA LYS A 149 -9.02 -35.96 -13.67
C LYS A 149 -8.46 -37.12 -14.48
N CYS A 150 -9.08 -38.28 -14.35
CA CYS A 150 -8.83 -39.40 -15.26
C CYS A 150 -9.17 -38.99 -16.72
N TRP A 151 -8.28 -39.34 -17.65
CA TRP A 151 -8.37 -39.03 -19.08
C TRP A 151 -7.74 -40.17 -19.90
N ALA A 152 -7.76 -40.06 -21.24
CA ALA A 152 -7.33 -41.14 -22.13
C ALA A 152 -5.81 -41.45 -22.11
N GLY A 153 -5.01 -40.66 -21.40
CA GLY A 153 -3.56 -40.85 -21.29
C GLY A 153 -3.11 -41.24 -19.89
N LYS A 154 -1.80 -41.16 -19.66
CA LYS A 154 -1.19 -41.57 -18.38
C LYS A 154 -1.38 -40.50 -17.29
N GLY A 155 -1.82 -40.94 -16.11
CA GLY A 155 -1.95 -40.09 -14.91
C GLY A 155 -3.15 -39.15 -14.96
N LEU A 156 -3.17 -38.14 -14.09
CA LEU A 156 -4.33 -37.24 -13.90
C LEU A 156 -4.21 -35.88 -14.61
N LEU A 157 -3.05 -35.57 -15.20
CA LEU A 157 -2.74 -34.25 -15.77
C LEU A 157 -2.40 -34.28 -17.25
N GLY A 158 -1.58 -35.24 -17.68
CA GLY A 158 -1.08 -35.34 -19.05
C GLY A 158 0.01 -34.34 -19.44
N CYS A 159 0.77 -33.82 -18.48
CA CYS A 159 1.98 -33.03 -18.71
C CYS A 159 3.20 -33.67 -18.06
N ASN A 160 4.37 -33.40 -18.63
CA ASN A 160 5.67 -33.76 -18.08
C ASN A 160 6.31 -32.52 -17.43
N ILE A 161 6.56 -32.58 -16.13
CA ILE A 161 7.13 -31.50 -15.34
C ILE A 161 8.53 -31.93 -14.89
N LEU A 162 9.52 -31.08 -15.13
CA LEU A 162 10.90 -31.30 -14.71
C LEU A 162 11.26 -30.30 -13.60
N PRO A 163 11.97 -30.73 -12.54
CA PRO A 163 12.47 -29.79 -11.55
C PRO A 163 13.56 -28.92 -12.20
N LEU A 164 13.56 -27.64 -11.91
CA LEU A 164 14.69 -26.76 -12.24
C LEU A 164 15.72 -26.96 -11.12
N GLN A 165 16.65 -27.89 -11.33
CA GLN A 165 17.76 -28.11 -10.40
C GLN A 165 18.66 -26.87 -10.34
N ARG A 166 19.11 -26.53 -9.13
CA ARG A 166 20.35 -25.80 -8.92
C ARG A 166 21.55 -26.66 -9.28
#